data_AF-A0A842XTS0-F1
#
_entry.id   AF-A0A842XTS0-F1
#
_cell.length_a   1.000
_cell.length_b   1.000
_cell.length_c   1.000
_cell.angle_alpha   90.00
_cell.angle_beta   90.00
_cell.angle_gamma   90.00
#
_symmetry.space_group_name_H-M   'P 1'
#
loop_
_entity.id
_entity.type
_entity.pdbx_description
1 polymer ?
#
loop_
_entity_poly.entity_id
_entity_poly.type
_entity_poly.pdbx_seq_one_letter_code
_entity_poly.pdbx_strand_id
1 'polypeptide(L)' 'MSENDGKLIVEIDGKNLPMHPFVQRIIRKTVLAMLSTLKGVKIQGNENIEIKVMGAT' A
#
# COMPACT_ATOMS: atom_id res chain seq x y z
N MET A 1 -11.88 4.27 7.35
CA MET A 1 -11.48 2.88 7.13
C MET A 1 -12.44 2.04 7.92
N SER A 2 -13.18 1.17 7.24
CA SER A 2 -14.01 0.18 7.93
C SER A 2 -13.10 -0.92 8.49
N GLU A 3 -13.60 -1.71 9.44
CA GLU A 3 -12.84 -2.83 10.06
C GLU A 3 -12.33 -3.87 9.06
N ASN A 4 -12.81 -3.86 7.81
CA ASN A 4 -12.42 -4.80 6.75
C ASN A 4 -11.40 -4.24 5.74
N ASP A 5 -10.96 -2.99 5.88
CA ASP A 5 -9.92 -2.42 5.01
C ASP A 5 -8.53 -2.90 5.45
N GLY A 6 -7.77 -3.52 4.53
CA GLY A 6 -6.40 -3.93 4.78
C GLY A 6 -5.47 -2.75 5.11
N LYS A 7 -4.40 -3.02 5.87
CA LYS A 7 -3.48 -1.98 6.36
C LYS A 7 -2.51 -1.52 5.25
N LEU A 8 -2.06 -0.27 5.34
CA LEU A 8 -0.97 0.28 4.54
C LEU A 8 0.13 0.78 5.49
N ILE A 9 1.34 0.26 5.32
CA ILE A 9 2.55 0.74 5.99
C ILE A 9 3.50 1.24 4.90
N VAL A 10 3.98 2.48 5.05
CA VAL A 10 4.97 3.06 4.15
C VAL A 10 6.17 3.49 4.98
N GLU A 11 7.34 3.05 4.54
CA GLU A 11 8.62 3.34 5.15
C GLU A 11 9.54 4.04 4.14
N ILE A 12 10.20 5.11 4.59
CA ILE A 12 11.26 5.80 3.85
C ILE A 12 12.52 5.75 4.70
N ASP A 13 13.59 5.14 4.17
CA ASP A 13 14.89 5.00 4.82
C ASP A 13 14.79 4.50 6.28
N GLY A 14 14.04 3.42 6.50
CA GLY A 14 13.89 2.83 7.84
C GLY A 14 12.86 3.53 8.74
N LYS A 15 12.20 4.60 8.28
CA LYS A 15 11.26 5.37 9.09
C LYS A 15 9.84 5.28 8.53
N ASN A 16 8.91 4.89 9.40
CA ASN A 16 7.48 4.94 9.10
C ASN A 16 7.06 6.37 8.75
N LEU A 17 6.36 6.53 7.63
CA LEU A 17 5.81 7.81 7.18
C LEU A 17 4.36 7.95 7.67
N PRO A 18 4.06 8.83 8.64
CA PRO A 18 2.70 9.12 9.02
C PRO A 18 1.99 9.83 7.87
N MET A 19 0.78 9.38 7.54
CA MET A 19 0.01 9.93 6.43
C MET A 19 -1.44 10.12 6.81
N HIS A 20 -2.06 11.16 6.25
CA HIS A 20 -3.49 11.36 6.36
C HIS A 20 -4.26 10.19 5.70
N PRO A 21 -5.39 9.72 6.26
CA PRO A 21 -6.15 8.59 5.71
C PRO A 21 -6.54 8.73 4.23
N PHE A 22 -6.76 9.96 3.76
CA PHE A 22 -7.02 10.25 2.35
C PHE A 22 -5.85 9.79 1.45
N VAL A 23 -4.62 10.13 1.82
CA VAL A 23 -3.41 9.78 1.07
C VAL A 23 -3.18 8.27 1.13
N GLN A 24 -3.36 7.66 2.30
CA GLN A 24 -3.27 6.20 2.47
C GLN A 24 -4.23 5.47 1.51
N ARG A 25 -5.47 5.95 1.41
CA ARG A 25 -6.48 5.38 0.52
C ARG A 25 -6.11 5.49 -0.95
N ILE A 26 -5.53 6.61 -1.38
CA ILE A 26 -5.07 6.78 -2.77
C ILE A 26 -3.97 5.78 -3.07
N ILE A 27 -2.89 5.77 -2.27
CA ILE A 27 -1.74 4.88 -2.48
C ILE A 27 -2.20 3.41 -2.51
N ARG A 28 -2.99 3.01 -1.51
CA ARG A 28 -3.52 1.65 -1.42
C ARG A 28 -4.29 1.25 -2.68
N LYS A 29 -5.25 2.07 -3.12
CA LYS A 29 -6.06 1.77 -4.30
C LYS A 29 -5.22 1.70 -5.57
N THR A 30 -4.28 2.62 -5.74
CA THR A 30 -3.39 2.64 -6.90
C THR A 30 -2.51 1.39 -6.96
N VAL A 31 -1.88 1.00 -5.85
CA VAL A 31 -1.04 -0.20 -5.79
C VAL A 31 -1.84 -1.47 -6.07
N LEU A 32 -3.01 -1.64 -5.43
CA LEU A 32 -3.87 -2.80 -5.68
C LEU A 32 -4.35 -2.85 -7.13
N ALA A 33 -4.72 -1.70 -7.71
CA ALA A 33 -5.10 -1.62 -9.12
C ALA A 33 -3.95 -2.06 -10.03
N MET A 34 -2.72 -1.57 -9.80
CA MET A 34 -1.54 -1.99 -10.55
C MET A 34 -1.30 -3.51 -10.45
N LEU A 35 -1.31 -4.05 -9.22
CA LEU A 35 -1.10 -5.48 -8.98
C LEU A 35 -2.19 -6.35 -9.62
N SER A 36 -3.44 -5.87 -9.67
CA SER A 36 -4.56 -6.59 -10.28
C SER A 36 -4.38 -6.85 -11.78
N THR A 37 -3.53 -6.07 -12.45
CA THR A 37 -3.24 -6.24 -13.88
C THR A 37 -2.19 -7.32 -14.16
N LEU A 38 -1.50 -7.81 -13.12
CA LEU A 38 -0.40 -8.75 -13.29
C LEU A 38 -0.90 -10.18 -13.46
N LYS A 39 -0.31 -10.90 -14.42
CA LYS A 39 -0.66 -12.29 -14.71
C LYS A 39 -0.46 -13.16 -13.47
N GLY A 40 -1.50 -13.89 -13.09
CA GLY A 40 -1.46 -14.84 -11.96
C GLY A 40 -1.70 -14.20 -10.58
N VAL A 41 -1.90 -12.88 -10.51
CA VAL A 41 -2.24 -12.20 -9.25
C VAL A 41 -3.76 -12.15 -9.08
N LYS A 42 -4.25 -12.51 -7.88
CA LYS A 42 -5.66 -12.40 -7.48
C LYS A 42 -5.76 -11.48 -6.27
N ILE A 43 -6.35 -10.29 -6.47
CA ILE A 43 -6.55 -9.27 -5.44
C ILE A 43 -8.02 -9.27 -4.99
N GLN A 44 -8.23 -9.33 -3.69
CA GLN A 44 -9.51 -9.29 -2.97
C GLN A 44 -9.82 -7.88 -2.43
N GLY A 45 -8.81 -7.01 -2.30
CA GLY A 45 -8.95 -5.60 -1.90
C GLY A 45 -8.73 -5.35 -0.40
N ASN A 46 -8.62 -6.39 0.41
CA ASN A 46 -8.40 -6.35 1.86
C ASN A 46 -6.95 -6.74 2.27
N GLU A 47 -6.04 -6.85 1.31
CA GLU A 47 -4.64 -7.24 1.55
C GLU A 47 -3.90 -6.22 2.42
N ASN A 48 -2.95 -6.66 3.24
CA ASN A 48 -2.01 -5.71 3.85
C ASN A 48 -0.92 -5.33 2.84
N ILE A 49 -0.59 -4.04 2.77
CA ILE A 49 0.42 -3.50 1.87
C ILE A 49 1.54 -2.88 2.70
N GLU A 50 2.77 -3.28 2.42
CA GLU A 50 3.99 -2.69 2.96
C GLU A 50 4.82 -2.16 1.80
N ILE A 51 5.16 -0.87 1.84
CA ILE A 51 5.99 -0.21 0.83
C ILE A 51 7.24 0.31 1.51
N LYS A 52 8.41 -0.11 1.01
CA LYS A 52 9.72 0.36 1.47
C LYS A 52 10.40 1.11 0.35
N VAL A 53 10.77 2.36 0.60
CA VAL A 53 11.59 3.17 -0.29
C VAL A 53 12.94 3.37 0.37
N MET A 54 14.00 2.96 -0.33
CA MET A 54 15.38 3.05 0.11
C MET A 54 16.16 3.91 -0.88
N GLY A 55 17.06 4.77 -0.38
CA GLY A 55 18.00 5.50 -1.22
C GLY A 55 18.83 4.56 -2.11
N ALA A 56 18.93 4.87 -3.41
CA ALA A 56 19.90 4.25 -4.29
C ALA A 56 21.28 4.83 -3.96
N THR A 57 22.18 3.99 -3.44
CA THR A 57 23.60 4.32 -3.20
C THR A 57 24.47 3.64 -4.24
#